data_AF-A0A967FEQ5-F1
#
_entry.id   AF-A0A967FEQ5-F1
#
_cell.length_a   1.000
_cell.length_b   1.000
_cell.length_c   1.000
_cell.angle_alpha   90.00
_cell.angle_beta   90.00
_cell.angle_gamma   90.00
#
_symmetry.space_group_name_H-M   'P 1'
#
loop_
_entity.id
_entity.type
_entity.pdbx_description
1 polymer ?
#
loop_
_entity_poly.entity_id
_entity_poly.type
_entity_poly.pdbx_seq_one_letter_code
_entity_poly.pdbx_strand_id
1 'polypeptide(L)'
;MLKAIHTKKGLQLCLGLLIGIVFGFLLQKSGATRYDVIIGQLLLQDFTVVKIMLSAVVTGMIGVHFLKSLKMAQLHLKSGSFGENVIGGLIFGVGFGLLGYCPGTVAGAAGQGSLDAIFGGIVGMLIGTGIFATLFPKLQKKILEIGYFGELSLPELLKINEWLVIMIVCAAIIVLLFTIEKAGL
;
A
#
# COMPACT_ATOMS: atom_id res chain seq x y z
N MET A 1 -28.32 -1.13 -5.28
CA MET A 1 -27.90 0.25 -4.89
C MET A 1 -26.51 0.63 -5.39
N LEU A 2 -25.44 -0.18 -5.23
CA LEU A 2 -24.10 0.20 -5.71
C LEU A 2 -23.94 0.40 -7.22
N LYS A 3 -24.75 -0.26 -8.08
CA LYS A 3 -24.74 0.00 -9.54
C LYS A 3 -25.14 1.44 -9.88
N ALA A 4 -26.08 2.03 -9.14
CA ALA A 4 -26.54 3.41 -9.38
C ALA A 4 -25.47 4.46 -8.99
N ILE A 5 -24.59 4.14 -8.03
CA ILE A 5 -23.43 4.97 -7.66
C ILE A 5 -22.32 4.83 -8.71
N HIS A 6 -22.09 3.63 -9.24
CA HIS A 6 -21.10 3.39 -10.29
C HIS A 6 -21.43 4.06 -11.64
N THR A 7 -22.71 4.31 -11.93
CA THR A 7 -23.12 4.95 -13.19
C THR A 7 -22.90 6.48 -13.16
N LYS A 8 -22.87 7.11 -11.98
CA LYS A 8 -22.67 8.56 -11.85
C LYS A 8 -21.21 8.90 -11.57
N LYS A 9 -20.41 9.11 -12.64
CA LYS A 9 -18.99 9.52 -12.56
C LYS A 9 -18.75 10.68 -11.58
N GLY A 10 -19.60 11.70 -11.57
CA GLY A 10 -19.46 12.84 -10.66
C GLY A 10 -19.59 12.47 -9.19
N LEU A 11 -20.49 11.54 -8.86
CA LEU A 11 -20.67 11.06 -7.48
C LEU A 11 -19.46 10.20 -7.05
N GLN A 12 -18.92 9.37 -7.94
CA GLN A 12 -17.72 8.58 -7.66
C GLN A 12 -16.49 9.47 -7.40
N LEU A 13 -16.31 10.52 -8.21
CA LEU A 13 -15.22 11.49 -8.02
C LEU A 13 -15.36 12.25 -6.70
N CYS A 14 -16.57 12.65 -6.34
CA CYS A 14 -16.84 13.34 -5.07
C CYS A 14 -16.60 12.42 -3.86
N LEU A 15 -17.07 11.17 -3.91
CA LEU A 15 -16.79 10.17 -2.87
C LEU A 15 -15.29 9.88 -2.76
N GLY A 16 -14.59 9.73 -3.88
CA GLY A 16 -13.14 9.52 -3.92
C GLY A 16 -12.37 10.68 -3.29
N LEU A 17 -12.77 11.92 -3.60
CA LEU A 17 -12.19 13.12 -3.01
C LEU A 17 -12.43 13.17 -1.50
N LEU A 18 -13.67 12.90 -1.05
CA LEU A 18 -14.01 12.91 0.38
C LEU A 18 -13.24 11.84 1.16
N ILE A 19 -13.17 10.61 0.63
CA ILE A 19 -12.38 9.53 1.23
C ILE A 19 -10.88 9.90 1.23
N GLY A 20 -10.38 10.51 0.16
CA GLY A 20 -9.00 10.99 0.07
C GLY A 20 -8.66 12.05 1.13
N ILE A 21 -9.56 13.01 1.37
CA ILE A 21 -9.40 14.02 2.42
C ILE A 21 -9.36 13.37 3.81
N VAL A 22 -10.30 12.45 4.08
CA VAL A 22 -10.35 11.72 5.35
C VAL A 22 -9.08 10.89 5.55
N PHE A 23 -8.62 10.19 4.50
CA PHE A 23 -7.39 9.40 4.53
C PHE A 23 -6.15 10.26 4.79
N GLY A 24 -6.03 11.41 4.09
CA GLY A 24 -4.94 12.37 4.29
C GLY A 24 -4.92 12.94 5.72
N PHE A 25 -6.10 13.29 6.26
CA PHE A 25 -6.22 13.75 7.65
C PHE A 25 -5.78 12.69 8.66
N LEU A 26 -6.18 11.42 8.46
CA LEU A 26 -5.77 10.31 9.32
C LEU A 26 -4.26 10.03 9.22
N LEU A 27 -3.66 10.12 8.03
CA LEU A 27 -2.21 9.99 7.85
C LEU A 27 -1.42 11.10 8.53
N GLN A 28 -1.92 12.34 8.45
CA GLN A 28 -1.31 13.46 9.15
C GLN A 28 -1.43 13.28 10.67
N LYS A 29 -2.60 12.88 11.17
CA LYS A 29 -2.84 12.66 12.60
C LYS A 29 -2.00 11.51 13.16
N SER A 30 -1.71 10.49 12.35
CA SER A 30 -0.88 9.37 12.76
C SER A 30 0.62 9.68 12.79
N GLY A 31 1.04 10.86 12.33
CA GLY A 31 2.44 11.27 12.30
C GLY A 31 3.28 10.59 11.21
N ALA A 32 2.67 9.71 10.42
CA ALA A 32 3.33 8.97 9.33
C ALA A 32 3.75 9.87 8.15
N THR A 33 3.37 11.14 8.14
CA THR A 33 3.81 12.14 7.15
C THR A 33 5.09 12.87 7.55
N ARG A 34 5.63 12.64 8.75
CA ARG A 34 6.89 13.26 9.20
C ARG A 34 8.10 12.42 8.80
N TYR A 35 9.10 13.05 8.20
CA TYR A 35 10.37 12.41 7.83
C TYR A 35 11.04 11.70 9.02
N ASP A 36 11.14 12.38 10.16
CA ASP A 36 11.82 11.86 11.35
C ASP A 36 11.23 10.52 11.83
N VAL A 37 9.91 10.39 11.72
CA VAL A 37 9.18 9.19 12.14
C VAL A 37 9.42 8.04 11.17
N ILE A 38 9.50 8.32 9.87
CA ILE A 38 9.77 7.30 8.84
C ILE A 38 11.23 6.84 8.91
N ILE A 39 12.18 7.76 9.09
CA ILE A 39 13.59 7.41 9.29
C ILE A 39 13.80 6.70 10.61
N GLY A 40 13.13 7.12 11.69
CA GLY A 40 13.14 6.42 12.97
C GLY A 40 12.66 4.99 12.84
N GLN A 41 11.67 4.73 11.97
CA GLN A 41 11.26 3.38 11.61
C GLN A 41 12.36 2.61 10.84
N LEU A 42 12.98 3.24 9.84
CA LEU A 42 14.06 2.61 9.06
C LEU A 42 15.29 2.28 9.91
N LEU A 43 15.55 3.08 10.96
CA LEU A 43 16.60 2.85 11.96
C LEU A 43 16.17 1.91 13.10
N LEU A 44 14.95 1.37 13.07
CA LEU A 44 14.38 0.50 14.13
C LEU A 44 14.36 1.17 15.51
N GLN A 45 14.25 2.50 15.56
CA GLN A 45 14.10 3.27 16.80
C GLN A 45 12.65 3.55 17.15
N ASP A 46 11.77 3.65 16.14
CA ASP A 46 10.35 3.95 16.32
C ASP A 46 9.48 2.98 15.52
N PHE A 47 8.76 2.09 16.21
CA PHE A 47 7.88 1.08 15.60
C PHE A 47 6.44 1.57 15.41
N THR A 48 6.15 2.85 15.66
CA THR A 48 4.81 3.42 15.57
C THR A 48 4.21 3.23 14.17
N VAL A 49 4.97 3.50 13.12
CA VAL A 49 4.48 3.37 11.73
C VAL A 49 4.22 1.89 11.36
N VAL A 50 5.07 0.96 11.80
CA VAL A 50 4.85 -0.48 11.60
C VAL A 50 3.55 -0.93 12.26
N LYS A 51 3.29 -0.49 13.50
CA LYS A 51 2.05 -0.82 14.23
C LYS A 51 0.81 -0.31 13.50
N ILE A 52 0.86 0.93 13.00
CA ILE A 52 -0.24 1.53 12.24
C ILE A 52 -0.46 0.78 10.92
N MET A 53 0.60 0.45 10.18
CA MET A 53 0.46 -0.28 8.92
C MET A 53 -0.10 -1.69 9.13
N LEU A 54 0.39 -2.44 10.12
CA LEU A 54 -0.08 -3.79 10.40
C LEU A 54 -1.55 -3.81 10.86
N SER A 55 -1.94 -2.89 11.73
CA SER A 55 -3.34 -2.76 12.18
C SER A 55 -4.28 -2.33 11.03
N ALA A 56 -3.83 -1.43 10.16
CA ALA A 56 -4.57 -1.04 8.97
C ALA A 56 -4.73 -2.20 7.98
N VAL A 57 -3.70 -3.04 7.80
CA VAL A 57 -3.76 -4.25 6.96
C VAL A 57 -4.78 -5.25 7.51
N VAL A 58 -4.77 -5.53 8.81
CA VAL A 58 -5.76 -6.44 9.44
C VAL A 58 -7.17 -5.91 9.26
N THR A 59 -7.39 -4.64 9.57
CA THR A 59 -8.72 -4.01 9.44
C THR A 59 -9.19 -3.98 7.99
N GLY A 60 -8.29 -3.65 7.06
CA GLY A 60 -8.57 -3.63 5.62
C GLY A 60 -8.88 -5.02 5.07
N MET A 61 -8.15 -6.05 5.49
CA MET A 61 -8.38 -7.43 5.08
C MET A 61 -9.77 -7.90 5.53
N ILE A 62 -10.12 -7.69 6.80
CA ILE A 62 -11.44 -8.05 7.34
C ILE A 62 -12.54 -7.26 6.61
N GLY A 63 -12.39 -5.95 6.44
CA GLY A 63 -13.37 -5.09 5.80
C GLY A 63 -13.62 -5.44 4.34
N VAL A 64 -12.56 -5.64 3.55
CA VAL A 64 -12.67 -5.98 2.12
C VAL A 64 -13.28 -7.37 1.94
N HIS A 65 -12.90 -8.36 2.75
CA HIS A 65 -13.48 -9.69 2.67
C HIS A 65 -14.94 -9.75 3.14
N PHE A 66 -15.32 -8.92 4.10
CA PHE A 66 -16.73 -8.74 4.48
C PHE A 66 -17.55 -8.15 3.32
N LEU A 67 -17.03 -7.11 2.65
CA LEU A 67 -17.65 -6.52 1.46
C LEU A 67 -17.71 -7.49 0.26
N LYS A 68 -16.71 -8.36 0.11
CA LYS A 68 -16.70 -9.46 -0.88
C LYS A 68 -17.82 -10.46 -0.59
N SER A 69 -18.00 -10.87 0.68
CA SER A 69 -19.06 -11.80 1.10
C SER A 69 -20.47 -11.27 0.79
N LEU A 70 -20.66 -9.95 0.93
CA LEU A 70 -21.91 -9.27 0.58
C LEU A 70 -22.09 -9.02 -0.94
N LYS A 71 -21.20 -9.52 -1.80
CA LYS A 71 -21.17 -9.28 -3.27
C LYS A 71 -21.15 -7.80 -3.66
N MET A 72 -20.69 -6.92 -2.78
CA MET A 72 -20.64 -5.47 -3.01
C MET A 72 -19.29 -4.99 -3.56
N ALA A 73 -18.23 -5.78 -3.40
CA ALA A 73 -16.90 -5.50 -3.93
C ALA A 73 -16.36 -6.69 -4.74
N GLN A 74 -15.73 -6.41 -5.88
CA GLN A 74 -14.94 -7.39 -6.62
C GLN A 74 -13.46 -7.18 -6.29
N LEU A 75 -12.77 -8.25 -5.90
CA LEU A 75 -11.33 -8.25 -5.75
C LEU A 75 -10.71 -8.25 -7.15
N HIS A 76 -10.07 -7.16 -7.53
CA HIS A 76 -9.19 -7.14 -8.68
C HIS A 76 -7.78 -7.44 -8.17
N LEU A 77 -7.38 -8.71 -8.22
CA LEU A 77 -5.99 -9.04 -7.94
C LEU A 77 -5.12 -8.48 -9.06
N LYS A 78 -3.90 -8.10 -8.71
CA LYS A 78 -2.91 -7.71 -9.71
C LYS A 78 -2.06 -8.94 -10.01
N SER A 79 -1.90 -9.26 -11.30
CA SER A 79 -1.05 -10.35 -11.74
C SER A 79 0.36 -10.17 -11.19
N GLY A 80 0.87 -11.19 -10.50
CA GLY A 80 2.20 -11.18 -9.89
C GLY A 80 3.23 -11.79 -10.83
N SER A 81 4.23 -11.00 -11.21
CA SER A 81 5.44 -11.53 -11.87
C SER A 81 6.62 -11.45 -10.91
N PHE A 82 7.40 -12.53 -10.80
CA PHE A 82 8.57 -12.56 -9.92
C PHE A 82 9.60 -11.49 -10.31
N GLY A 83 9.83 -11.31 -11.62
CA GLY A 83 10.70 -10.25 -12.13
C GLY A 83 10.18 -8.85 -11.79
N GLU A 84 8.88 -8.60 -11.90
CA GLU A 84 8.27 -7.30 -11.55
C GLU A 84 8.38 -6.99 -10.06
N ASN A 85 8.01 -7.95 -9.22
CA ASN A 85 7.91 -7.73 -7.79
C ASN A 85 9.29 -7.61 -7.13
N VAL A 86 10.26 -8.44 -7.55
CA VAL A 86 11.62 -8.41 -6.97
C VAL A 86 12.36 -7.16 -7.45
N ILE A 87 12.41 -6.90 -8.76
CA ILE A 87 13.17 -5.77 -9.30
C ILE A 87 12.48 -4.45 -8.92
N GLY A 88 11.16 -4.39 -9.05
CA GLY A 88 10.37 -3.23 -8.64
C GLY A 88 10.46 -2.98 -7.14
N GLY A 89 10.37 -4.02 -6.32
CA GLY A 89 10.51 -3.94 -4.87
C GLY A 89 11.89 -3.45 -4.41
N LEU A 90 12.96 -3.92 -5.07
CA LEU A 90 14.33 -3.46 -4.77
C LEU A 90 14.53 -1.98 -5.14
N ILE A 91 14.12 -1.57 -6.34
CA ILE A 91 14.22 -0.17 -6.78
C ILE A 91 13.37 0.74 -5.88
N PHE A 92 12.15 0.32 -5.56
CA PHE A 92 11.27 1.03 -4.64
C PHE A 92 11.87 1.12 -3.23
N GLY A 93 12.44 0.03 -2.72
CA GLY A 93 13.07 -0.02 -1.41
C GLY A 93 14.29 0.91 -1.31
N VAL A 94 15.15 0.94 -2.33
CA VAL A 94 16.27 1.89 -2.39
C VAL A 94 15.78 3.33 -2.43
N GLY A 95 14.76 3.63 -3.25
CA GLY A 95 14.16 4.97 -3.31
C GLY A 95 13.52 5.39 -1.98
N PHE A 96 12.79 4.48 -1.34
CA PHE A 96 12.18 4.70 -0.02
C PHE A 96 13.24 4.92 1.06
N GLY A 97 14.33 4.16 1.05
CA GLY A 97 15.42 4.32 2.01
C GLY A 97 16.19 5.63 1.85
N LEU A 98 16.37 6.11 0.61
CA LEU A 98 17.06 7.38 0.33
C LEU A 98 16.19 8.59 0.63
N LEU A 99 14.92 8.56 0.24
CA LEU A 99 14.01 9.69 0.35
C LEU A 99 13.28 9.72 1.70
N GLY A 100 13.14 8.57 2.38
CA GLY A 100 12.40 8.45 3.64
C GLY A 100 10.89 8.71 3.50
N TYR A 101 10.33 8.60 2.29
CA TYR A 101 8.89 8.76 2.06
C TYR A 101 8.37 7.75 1.03
N CYS A 102 7.13 7.29 1.23
CA CYS A 102 6.40 6.42 0.32
C CYS A 102 5.31 7.24 -0.40
N PRO A 103 4.68 6.75 -1.48
CA PRO A 103 3.85 7.60 -2.33
C PRO A 103 2.66 8.24 -1.60
N GLY A 104 2.06 7.55 -0.63
CA GLY A 104 1.00 8.09 0.20
C GLY A 104 1.48 9.11 1.23
N THR A 105 2.65 8.89 1.85
CA THR A 105 3.21 9.83 2.83
C THR A 105 3.82 11.06 2.18
N VAL A 106 4.40 10.94 0.97
CA VAL A 106 4.82 12.09 0.14
C VAL A 106 3.64 13.00 -0.14
N ALA A 107 2.48 12.46 -0.55
CA ALA A 107 1.30 13.27 -0.84
C ALA A 107 0.78 14.00 0.42
N GLY A 108 0.77 13.33 1.57
CA GLY A 108 0.41 13.95 2.85
C GLY A 108 1.42 15.01 3.31
N ALA A 109 2.72 14.73 3.22
CA ALA A 109 3.80 15.64 3.60
C ALA A 109 3.87 16.88 2.69
N ALA A 110 3.60 16.71 1.39
CA ALA A 110 3.45 17.82 0.47
C ALA A 110 2.26 18.71 0.84
N GLY A 111 1.15 18.13 1.28
CA GLY A 111 0.01 18.86 1.84
C GLY A 111 0.33 19.64 3.13
N GLN A 112 1.34 19.20 3.89
CA GLN A 112 1.86 19.92 5.07
C GLN A 112 2.82 21.06 4.71
N GLY A 113 3.26 21.15 3.45
CA GLY A 113 4.22 22.15 3.00
C GLY A 113 5.69 21.76 3.20
N SER A 114 5.99 20.47 3.44
CA SER A 114 7.37 20.00 3.53
C SER A 114 8.07 20.12 2.18
N LEU A 115 9.06 21.01 2.10
CA LEU A 115 9.81 21.28 0.86
C LEU A 115 10.53 20.04 0.33
N ASP A 116 11.02 19.17 1.21
CA ASP A 116 11.69 17.92 0.84
C ASP A 116 10.74 16.94 0.13
N ALA A 117 9.48 16.87 0.57
CA ALA A 117 8.47 16.03 -0.06
C ALA A 117 8.02 16.57 -1.41
N ILE A 118 7.93 17.89 -1.56
CA ILE A 118 7.50 18.56 -2.80
C ILE A 118 8.60 18.47 -3.87
N PHE A 119 9.81 18.94 -3.54
CA PHE A 119 10.91 19.03 -4.51
C PHE A 119 11.65 17.71 -4.69
N GLY A 120 11.88 16.94 -3.63
CA GLY A 120 12.54 15.64 -3.71
C GLY A 120 11.58 14.51 -4.07
N GLY A 121 10.43 14.44 -3.39
CA GLY A 121 9.49 13.33 -3.52
C GLY A 121 8.58 13.40 -4.73
N ILE A 122 7.78 14.46 -4.89
CA ILE A 122 6.80 14.55 -5.97
C ILE A 122 7.48 14.67 -7.33
N VAL A 123 8.48 15.54 -7.47
CA VAL A 123 9.20 15.70 -8.74
C VAL A 123 9.95 14.41 -9.10
N GLY A 124 10.64 13.79 -8.13
CA GLY A 124 11.30 12.50 -8.33
C GLY A 124 10.33 11.39 -8.72
N MET A 125 9.14 11.36 -8.13
CA MET A 125 8.09 10.39 -8.47
C MET A 125 7.51 10.64 -9.86
N LEU A 126 7.25 11.90 -10.24
CA LEU A 126 6.73 12.23 -11.58
C LEU A 126 7.74 11.89 -12.68
N ILE A 127 9.02 12.23 -12.47
CA ILE A 127 10.09 11.89 -13.41
C ILE A 127 10.30 10.37 -13.45
N GLY A 128 10.38 9.71 -12.29
CA GLY A 128 10.57 8.27 -12.19
C GLY A 128 9.43 7.48 -12.83
N THR A 129 8.17 7.87 -12.59
CA THR A 129 7.00 7.27 -13.23
C THR A 129 6.93 7.57 -14.71
N GLY A 130 7.31 8.77 -15.16
CA GLY A 130 7.40 9.12 -16.58
C GLY A 130 8.45 8.29 -17.32
N ILE A 131 9.65 8.16 -16.75
CA ILE A 131 10.71 7.31 -17.30
C ILE A 131 10.24 5.85 -17.31
N PHE A 132 9.68 5.38 -16.19
CA PHE A 132 9.15 4.03 -16.11
C PHE A 132 8.06 3.77 -17.16
N ALA A 133 7.12 4.68 -17.38
CA ALA A 133 6.05 4.53 -18.37
C ALA A 133 6.58 4.41 -19.81
N THR A 134 7.66 5.13 -20.15
CA THR A 134 8.28 5.04 -21.48
C THR A 134 9.14 3.79 -21.66
N LEU A 135 9.76 3.30 -20.59
CA LEU A 135 10.56 2.07 -20.57
C LEU A 135 9.72 0.80 -20.38
N PHE A 136 8.52 0.92 -19.81
CA PHE A 136 7.58 -0.17 -19.56
C PHE A 136 7.34 -1.08 -20.78
N PRO A 137 7.05 -0.57 -22.00
CA PRO A 137 6.85 -1.43 -23.17
C PRO A 137 8.09 -2.23 -23.58
N LYS A 138 9.30 -1.76 -23.22
CA LYS A 138 10.57 -2.48 -23.48
C LYS A 138 10.90 -3.47 -22.37
N LEU A 139 10.62 -3.13 -21.11
CA LEU A 139 10.78 -4.03 -19.97
C LEU A 139 9.77 -5.18 -20.02
N GLN A 140 8.54 -4.92 -20.49
CA GLN A 140 7.48 -5.92 -20.54
C GLN A 140 7.85 -7.13 -21.38
N LYS A 141 8.54 -6.90 -22.50
CA LYS A 141 8.99 -7.95 -23.42
C LYS A 141 10.20 -8.76 -22.97
N LYS A 142 10.94 -8.33 -21.94
CA LYS A 142 12.22 -8.97 -21.54
C LYS A 142 12.26 -9.42 -20.09
N ILE A 143 11.54 -8.76 -19.19
CA ILE A 143 11.66 -8.94 -17.73
C ILE A 143 10.32 -9.29 -17.10
N LEU A 144 9.19 -8.76 -17.61
CA LEU A 144 7.88 -9.01 -17.02
C LEU A 144 7.37 -10.45 -17.25
N GLU A 145 7.83 -11.15 -18.29
CA GLU A 145 7.47 -12.57 -18.52
C GLU A 145 8.31 -13.58 -17.70
N ILE A 146 9.38 -13.12 -17.02
CA ILE A 146 10.24 -14.02 -16.24
C ILE A 146 9.55 -14.35 -14.91
N GLY A 147 8.97 -15.56 -14.84
CA GLY A 147 8.31 -16.07 -13.64
C GLY A 147 6.93 -15.46 -13.40
N TYR A 148 6.09 -15.43 -14.44
CA TYR A 148 4.69 -15.02 -14.33
C TYR A 148 3.91 -16.02 -13.47
N PHE A 149 3.52 -15.62 -12.26
CA PHE A 149 2.67 -16.40 -11.38
C PHE A 149 1.23 -15.86 -11.41
N GLY A 150 0.68 -15.58 -12.61
CA GLY A 150 -0.73 -15.24 -12.83
C GLY A 150 -1.35 -14.29 -11.79
N GLU A 151 -2.65 -14.43 -11.55
CA GLU A 151 -3.37 -13.75 -10.44
C GLU A 151 -3.37 -14.63 -9.17
N LEU A 152 -2.28 -15.35 -8.86
CA LEU A 152 -2.33 -16.30 -7.73
C LEU A 152 -2.38 -15.58 -6.38
N SER A 153 -3.56 -15.66 -5.75
CA SER A 153 -3.74 -15.34 -4.34
C SER A 153 -3.18 -16.45 -3.46
N LEU A 154 -2.66 -16.12 -2.26
CA LEU A 154 -2.27 -17.14 -1.24
C LEU A 154 -3.31 -18.28 -1.09
N PRO A 155 -4.63 -18.00 -1.04
CA PRO A 155 -5.63 -19.07 -0.98
C PRO A 155 -5.70 -19.99 -2.21
N GLU A 156 -5.42 -19.51 -3.42
CA GLU A 156 -5.35 -20.36 -4.63
C GLU A 156 -4.09 -21.23 -4.66
N LEU A 157 -2.96 -20.71 -4.18
CA LEU A 157 -1.71 -21.48 -4.09
C LEU A 157 -1.81 -22.62 -3.06
N LEU A 158 -2.52 -22.37 -1.95
CA LEU A 158 -2.68 -23.31 -0.85
C LEU A 158 -3.91 -24.24 -1.01
N LYS A 159 -4.83 -23.99 -1.95
CA LYS A 159 -6.12 -24.71 -2.08
C LYS A 159 -6.91 -24.79 -0.75
N ILE A 160 -6.74 -23.82 0.13
CA ILE A 160 -7.42 -23.75 1.44
C ILE A 160 -8.51 -22.68 1.37
N ASN A 161 -9.56 -22.86 2.17
CA ASN A 161 -10.68 -21.93 2.28
C ASN A 161 -10.16 -20.50 2.58
N GLU A 162 -10.54 -19.52 1.76
CA GLU A 162 -10.05 -18.12 1.83
C GLU A 162 -10.17 -17.54 3.24
N TRP A 163 -11.28 -17.85 3.92
CA TRP A 163 -11.56 -17.38 5.28
C TRP A 163 -10.59 -17.90 6.32
N LEU A 164 -10.08 -19.13 6.15
CA LEU A 164 -9.14 -19.74 7.09
C LEU A 164 -7.75 -19.11 6.97
N VAL A 165 -7.30 -18.83 5.75
CA VAL A 165 -6.02 -18.13 5.49
C VAL A 165 -6.06 -16.73 6.07
N ILE A 166 -7.16 -16.00 5.86
CA ILE A 166 -7.36 -14.65 6.42
C ILE A 166 -7.31 -14.68 7.94
N MET A 167 -8.02 -15.62 8.58
CA MET A 167 -8.03 -15.74 10.03
C MET A 167 -6.64 -16.08 10.60
N ILE A 168 -5.89 -16.97 9.94
CA ILE A 168 -4.51 -17.31 10.34
C ILE A 168 -3.58 -16.11 10.19
N VAL A 169 -3.65 -15.38 9.08
CA VAL A 169 -2.81 -14.20 8.84
C VAL A 169 -3.18 -13.07 9.81
N CYS A 170 -4.47 -12.83 10.05
CA CYS A 170 -4.92 -11.85 11.03
C CYS A 170 -4.44 -12.22 12.44
N ALA A 171 -4.57 -13.50 12.84
CA ALA A 171 -4.07 -13.97 14.13
C ALA A 171 -2.55 -13.80 14.25
N ALA A 172 -1.79 -14.14 13.20
CA ALA A 172 -0.34 -13.97 13.18
C ALA A 172 0.07 -12.49 13.31
N ILE A 173 -0.60 -11.58 12.60
CA ILE A 173 -0.33 -10.14 12.69
C ILE A 173 -0.70 -9.60 14.07
N ILE A 174 -1.83 -10.03 14.65
CA ILE A 174 -2.25 -9.63 16.00
C ILE A 174 -1.25 -10.11 17.04
N VAL A 175 -0.78 -11.36 16.95
CA VAL A 175 0.26 -11.89 17.83
C VAL A 175 1.54 -11.10 17.69
N LEU A 176 1.97 -10.78 16.46
CA LEU A 176 3.17 -10.00 16.19
C LEU A 176 3.06 -8.57 16.76
N LEU A 177 1.91 -7.91 16.60
CA LEU A 177 1.62 -6.61 17.22
C LEU A 177 1.71 -6.68 18.75
N PHE A 178 1.09 -7.70 19.36
CA PHE A 178 1.13 -7.90 20.80
C PHE A 178 2.54 -8.16 21.32
N THR A 179 3.38 -8.82 20.50
CA THR A 179 4.78 -9.11 20.84
C THR A 179 5.61 -7.83 20.80
N ILE A 180 5.42 -6.98 19.78
CA ILE A 180 6.08 -5.67 19.66
C ILE A 180 5.67 -4.77 20.83
N GLU A 181 4.38 -4.73 21.17
CA GLU A 181 3.87 -3.94 22.29
C GLU A 181 4.41 -4.41 23.64
N LYS A 182 4.48 -5.74 23.88
CA LYS A 182 5.10 -6.31 25.08
C LYS A 182 6.61 -6.09 25.16
N ALA A 183 7.29 -5.98 24.02
CA ALA A 183 8.72 -5.72 23.98
C ALA A 183 9.08 -4.25 24.30
N GLY A 184 8.09 -3.38 24.50
CA GLY A 184 8.32 -1.96 24.84
C GLY A 184 8.91 -1.14 23.69
N LEU A 185 8.78 -1.63 22.45
CA LEU A 185 9.20 -1.01 21.20
C LEU A 185 8.03 -0.31 20.52
#